data_AF-C4GIB2-F1
#
_entry.id   AF-C4GIB2-F1
#
_cell.length_a   1.000
_cell.length_b   1.000
_cell.length_c   1.000
_cell.angle_alpha   90.00
_cell.angle_beta   90.00
_cell.angle_gamma   90.00
#
_symmetry.space_group_name_H-M   'P 1'
#
loop_
_entity.id
_entity.type
_entity.pdbx_description
1 polymer ?
#
loop_
_entity_poly.entity_id
_entity_poly.type
_entity_poly.pdbx_seq_one_letter_code
_entity_poly.pdbx_strand_id
1 'polypeptide(L)'
;MSGIYLPRLFPPHIAERGLLYFQQGKVRDVQKTSAGRYRAEMCGSENYSVWLKLDSDLYIKDGGCDCPYGWACKHMAALWYAVRAQTLDKQADESGVQQPEIILFVSCSNTKGYLKTIFQVAFLLGADVD
;
A
#
# COMPACT_ATOMS: atom_id res chain seq x y z
N MET A 1 8.24 -13.67 18.40
CA MET A 1 8.42 -13.70 16.94
C MET A 1 8.83 -12.31 16.46
N SER A 2 10.11 -12.06 16.18
CA SER A 2 10.63 -10.73 15.80
C SER A 2 10.25 -10.38 14.36
N GLY A 3 9.34 -9.42 14.18
CA GLY A 3 9.04 -8.81 12.88
C GLY A 3 9.76 -7.48 12.75
N ILE A 4 10.06 -7.06 11.52
CA ILE A 4 10.73 -5.77 11.29
C ILE A 4 9.65 -4.74 10.91
N TYR A 5 9.61 -3.63 11.65
CA TYR A 5 8.75 -2.49 11.31
C TYR A 5 9.29 -1.79 10.06
N LEU A 6 8.39 -1.31 9.19
CA LEU A 6 8.73 -0.64 7.93
C LEU A 6 9.91 0.36 8.04
N PRO A 7 9.99 1.25 9.06
CA PRO A 7 11.06 2.22 9.22
C PRO A 7 12.43 1.63 9.53
N ARG A 8 12.52 0.36 9.97
CA ARG A 8 13.79 -0.32 10.20
C ARG A 8 14.24 -1.14 8.99
N LEU A 9 13.31 -1.61 8.16
CA LEU A 9 13.64 -2.41 6.98
C LEU A 9 14.06 -1.53 5.79
N PHE A 10 13.45 -0.36 5.65
CA PHE A 10 13.71 0.54 4.53
C PHE A 10 14.37 1.82 5.02
N PRO A 11 15.46 2.27 4.38
CA PRO A 11 15.96 3.62 4.57
C PRO A 11 14.84 4.65 4.34
N PRO A 12 14.83 5.81 5.03
CA PRO A 12 13.74 6.78 4.96
C PRO A 12 13.33 7.15 3.53
N HIS A 13 14.31 7.41 2.65
CA HIS A 13 14.06 7.77 1.25
C HIS A 13 13.44 6.63 0.42
N ILE A 14 13.61 5.36 0.81
CA ILE A 14 12.93 4.23 0.16
C ILE A 14 11.48 4.16 0.62
N ALA A 15 11.25 4.30 1.93
CA ALA A 15 9.91 4.29 2.49
C ALA A 15 9.06 5.43 1.92
N GLU A 16 9.62 6.63 1.81
CA GLU A 16 8.98 7.80 1.20
C GLU A 16 8.60 7.55 -0.27
N ARG A 17 9.52 6.99 -1.08
CA ARG A 17 9.20 6.61 -2.46
C ARG A 17 8.12 5.54 -2.54
N GLY A 18 8.09 4.60 -1.60
CA GLY A 18 7.04 3.60 -1.52
C GLY A 18 5.67 4.21 -1.22
N LEU A 19 5.62 5.17 -0.29
CA LEU A 19 4.40 5.93 0.01
C LEU A 19 3.90 6.69 -1.22
N LEU A 20 4.79 7.36 -1.94
CA LEU A 20 4.44 8.07 -3.18
C LEU A 20 3.85 7.12 -4.24
N TYR A 21 4.42 5.93 -4.41
CA TYR A 21 3.90 4.92 -5.35
C TYR A 21 2.49 4.46 -4.98
N PHE A 22 2.25 4.24 -3.68
CA PHE A 22 0.93 3.91 -3.17
C PHE A 22 -0.07 5.04 -3.45
N GLN A 23 0.25 6.28 -3.08
CA GLN A 23 -0.61 7.46 -3.29
C GLN A 23 -0.90 7.74 -4.76
N GLN A 24 0.03 7.40 -5.67
CA GLN A 24 -0.14 7.55 -7.11
C GLN A 24 -0.97 6.42 -7.75
N GLY A 25 -1.50 5.47 -6.98
CA GLY A 25 -2.26 4.34 -7.51
C GLY A 25 -1.42 3.38 -8.36
N LYS A 26 -0.12 3.28 -8.07
CA LYS A 26 0.81 2.38 -8.80
C LYS A 26 0.75 0.94 -8.30
N VAL A 27 0.12 0.69 -7.16
CA VAL A 27 -0.07 -0.64 -6.56
C VAL A 27 -1.40 -1.22 -7.02
N ARG A 28 -1.40 -2.45 -7.54
CA ARG A 28 -2.57 -3.08 -8.16
C ARG A 28 -2.73 -4.53 -7.78
N ASP A 29 -3.96 -5.01 -7.98
CA ASP A 29 -4.34 -6.41 -7.78
C ASP A 29 -3.79 -6.96 -6.47
N VAL A 30 -3.97 -6.19 -5.39
CA VAL A 30 -3.51 -6.56 -4.06
C VAL A 30 -4.33 -7.76 -3.60
N GLN A 31 -3.67 -8.90 -3.52
CA GLN A 31 -4.30 -10.18 -3.17
C GLN A 31 -3.67 -10.74 -1.90
N LYS A 32 -4.51 -11.17 -0.97
CA LYS A 32 -4.08 -11.99 0.18
C LYS A 32 -4.15 -13.46 -0.23
N THR A 33 -3.00 -14.09 -0.46
CA THR A 33 -2.93 -15.44 -1.05
C THR A 33 -2.97 -16.56 -0.01
N SER A 34 -2.50 -16.31 1.21
CA SER A 34 -2.50 -17.26 2.33
C SER A 34 -2.24 -16.53 3.65
N ALA A 35 -2.13 -17.26 4.77
CA ALA A 35 -1.90 -16.68 6.09
C ALA A 35 -0.71 -15.70 6.10
N GLY A 36 -1.04 -14.40 6.13
CA GLY A 36 -0.07 -13.30 6.16
C GLY A 36 0.64 -13.03 4.83
N ARG A 37 0.35 -13.73 3.72
CA ARG A 37 1.00 -13.47 2.42
C ARG A 37 0.15 -12.57 1.53
N TYR A 38 0.80 -11.53 1.02
CA TYR A 38 0.23 -10.53 0.13
C TYR A 38 1.03 -10.46 -1.16
N ARG A 39 0.36 -10.30 -2.29
CA ARG A 39 0.97 -10.09 -3.60
C ARG A 39 0.31 -8.90 -4.28
N ALA A 40 1.05 -8.19 -5.11
CA ALA A 40 0.53 -7.13 -5.95
C ALA A 40 1.35 -6.98 -7.23
N GLU A 41 0.78 -6.27 -8.19
CA GLU A 41 1.47 -5.75 -9.35
C GLU A 41 1.77 -4.26 -9.18
N MET A 42 2.92 -3.83 -9.67
CA MET A 42 3.44 -2.48 -9.52
C MET A 42 3.66 -1.86 -10.87
N CYS A 43 2.90 -0.81 -11.18
CA CYS A 43 3.06 -0.10 -12.44
C CYS A 43 4.27 0.83 -12.39
N GLY A 44 5.22 0.62 -13.30
CA GLY A 44 6.40 1.45 -13.48
C GLY A 44 6.72 1.67 -14.95
N SER A 45 8.02 1.66 -15.27
CA SER A 45 8.50 1.47 -16.65
C SER A 45 8.02 0.15 -17.24
N GLU A 46 7.88 -0.85 -16.37
CA GLU A 46 7.33 -2.17 -16.63
C GLU A 46 6.42 -2.54 -15.45
N ASN A 47 5.67 -3.63 -15.57
CA ASN A 47 4.92 -4.16 -14.45
C ASN A 47 5.84 -5.07 -13.62
N TYR A 48 5.97 -4.77 -12.32
CA TYR A 48 6.76 -5.56 -11.39
C TYR A 48 5.84 -6.36 -10.45
N SER A 49 6.13 -7.63 -10.25
CA SER A 49 5.47 -8.45 -9.24
C SER A 49 6.19 -8.30 -7.90
N VAL A 50 5.41 -8.05 -6.85
CA VAL A 50 5.91 -7.95 -5.49
C VAL A 50 5.08 -8.83 -4.57
N TRP A 51 5.73 -9.39 -3.56
CA TRP A 51 5.05 -10.12 -2.50
C TRP A 51 5.67 -9.80 -1.14
N LEU A 52 4.84 -9.89 -0.11
CA LEU A 52 5.25 -9.73 1.29
C LEU A 52 4.62 -10.82 2.13
N LYS A 53 5.37 -11.31 3.11
CA LYS A 53 4.86 -12.08 4.23
C LYS A 53 4.85 -11.18 5.47
N LEU A 54 3.65 -10.90 5.97
CA LEU A 54 3.38 -10.10 7.15
C LEU A 54 2.89 -10.97 8.30
N ASP A 55 3.12 -10.57 9.54
CA ASP A 55 2.43 -11.14 10.70
C ASP A 55 1.11 -10.42 11.01
N SER A 56 0.48 -10.79 12.14
CA SER A 56 -0.79 -10.20 12.60
C SER A 56 -0.71 -8.70 12.82
N ASP A 57 0.45 -8.19 13.19
CA ASP A 57 0.69 -6.76 13.48
C ASP A 57 1.23 -6.02 12.25
N LEU A 58 1.15 -6.67 11.08
CA LEU A 58 1.64 -6.19 9.78
C LEU A 58 3.16 -5.95 9.74
N TYR A 59 3.96 -6.58 10.61
CA TYR A 59 5.40 -6.54 10.49
C TYR A 59 5.89 -7.44 9.35
N ILE A 60 6.87 -6.96 8.59
CA ILE A 60 7.44 -7.72 7.48
C ILE A 60 8.32 -8.83 8.07
N LYS A 61 8.01 -10.07 7.70
CA LYS A 61 8.81 -11.27 8.00
C LYS A 61 9.68 -11.68 6.82
N ASP A 62 9.16 -11.52 5.62
CA ASP A 62 9.82 -11.93 4.39
C ASP A 62 9.16 -11.21 3.20
N GLY A 63 9.79 -11.22 2.03
CA GLY A 63 9.22 -10.61 0.85
C GLY A 63 10.14 -10.69 -0.36
N GLY A 64 9.67 -10.13 -1.46
CA GLY A 64 10.50 -10.03 -2.65
C GLY A 64 9.83 -9.19 -3.72
N CYS A 65 10.65 -8.66 -4.61
CA CYS A 65 10.21 -7.94 -5.79
C CYS A 65 11.11 -8.34 -6.97
N ASP A 66 10.52 -8.53 -8.14
CA ASP A 66 11.23 -8.83 -9.39
C ASP A 66 11.84 -7.58 -10.06
N CYS A 67 11.71 -6.40 -9.46
CA CYS A 67 12.34 -5.19 -9.98
C CYS A 67 13.87 -5.28 -9.90
N PRO A 68 14.62 -4.48 -10.68
CA PRO A 68 16.09 -4.54 -10.71
C PRO A 68 16.79 -4.30 -9.37
N TYR A 69 16.09 -3.70 -8.40
CA TYR A 69 16.60 -3.49 -7.03
C TYR A 69 16.45 -4.73 -6.15
N GLY A 70 15.48 -5.62 -6.45
CA GLY A 70 15.23 -6.86 -5.72
C GLY A 70 14.69 -6.66 -4.30
N TRP A 71 15.59 -6.52 -3.33
CA TRP A 71 15.28 -6.46 -1.90
C TRP A 71 15.20 -5.02 -1.38
N ALA A 72 14.40 -4.81 -0.33
CA ALA A 72 14.23 -3.53 0.34
C ALA A 72 13.96 -2.37 -0.64
N CYS A 73 13.15 -2.60 -1.68
CA CYS A 73 12.85 -1.63 -2.71
C CYS A 73 11.56 -0.84 -2.41
N LYS A 74 11.35 0.26 -3.12
CA LYS A 74 10.14 1.11 -2.99
C LYS A 74 8.83 0.36 -3.27
N HIS A 75 8.84 -0.67 -4.12
CA HIS A 75 7.66 -1.47 -4.42
C HIS A 75 7.21 -2.29 -3.20
N MET A 76 8.15 -2.90 -2.48
CA MET A 76 7.84 -3.61 -1.23
C MET A 76 7.24 -2.66 -0.20
N ALA A 77 7.81 -1.45 -0.05
CA ALA A 77 7.22 -0.43 0.82
C ALA A 77 5.81 0.00 0.36
N ALA A 78 5.59 0.18 -0.95
CA ALA A 78 4.28 0.54 -1.50
C ALA A 78 3.21 -0.54 -1.25
N LEU A 79 3.54 -1.82 -1.42
CA LEU A 79 2.63 -2.92 -1.10
C LEU A 79 2.26 -2.91 0.38
N TRP A 80 3.24 -2.70 1.26
CA TRP A 80 2.96 -2.63 2.69
C TRP A 80 1.98 -1.50 3.05
N TYR A 81 2.15 -0.31 2.46
CA TYR A 81 1.19 0.80 2.66
C TYR A 81 -0.21 0.44 2.17
N ALA A 82 -0.32 -0.21 1.02
CA ALA A 82 -1.61 -0.65 0.47
C ALA A 82 -2.32 -1.65 1.39
N VAL A 83 -1.59 -2.63 1.93
CA VAL A 83 -2.16 -3.62 2.86
C VAL A 83 -2.58 -2.97 4.19
N ARG A 84 -1.77 -2.03 4.69
CA ARG A 84 -2.09 -1.31 5.92
C ARG A 84 -3.35 -0.45 5.78
N ALA A 85 -3.51 0.27 4.66
CA ALA A 85 -4.71 1.05 4.37
C ALA A 85 -5.96 0.16 4.34
N GLN A 86 -5.93 -0.95 3.60
CA GLN A 86 -7.05 -1.91 3.54
C GLN A 86 -7.40 -2.54 4.89
N THR A 87 -6.42 -2.67 5.80
CA THR A 87 -6.67 -3.23 7.14
C THR A 87 -7.34 -2.20 8.06
N LEU A 88 -6.96 -0.91 7.94
CA LEU A 88 -7.60 0.18 8.68
C LEU A 88 -9.05 0.40 8.23
N ASP A 89 -9.30 0.36 6.91
CA ASP A 89 -10.65 0.52 6.37
C ASP A 89 -11.61 -0.57 6.87
N LYS A 90 -11.13 -1.82 6.98
CA LYS A 90 -11.92 -2.94 7.52
C LYS A 90 -12.25 -2.79 9.00
N GLN A 91 -11.37 -2.17 9.79
CA GLN A 91 -11.65 -1.93 11.21
C GLN A 91 -12.65 -0.79 11.43
N ALA A 92 -12.76 0.15 10.48
CA ALA A 92 -13.75 1.23 10.54
C ALA A 92 -15.19 0.74 10.24
N ASP A 93 -15.34 -0.26 9.36
CA ASP A 93 -16.64 -0.86 9.01
C ASP A 93 -17.26 -1.66 10.17
N GLU A 94 -16.45 -2.30 11.03
CA GLU A 94 -16.93 -2.96 12.25
C GLU A 94 -17.41 -1.97 13.34
N SER A 95 -17.16 -0.68 13.15
CA SER A 95 -17.69 0.43 13.95
C SER A 95 -18.77 1.24 13.20
N GLY A 96 -19.73 0.57 12.55
CA GLY A 96 -21.08 1.09 12.33
C GLY A 96 -21.23 2.42 11.57
N VAL A 97 -20.43 2.69 10.53
CA VAL A 97 -20.70 3.79 9.59
C VAL A 97 -20.62 3.27 8.15
N GLN A 98 -21.78 3.21 7.48
CA GLN A 98 -21.90 2.78 6.09
C GLN A 98 -21.05 3.66 5.15
N GLN A 99 -20.07 3.06 4.47
CA GLN A 99 -19.45 3.66 3.28
C GLN A 99 -19.43 2.67 2.10
N PRO A 100 -19.62 3.14 0.86
CA PRO A 100 -19.91 2.29 -0.28
C PRO A 100 -18.66 1.55 -0.76
N GLU A 101 -18.84 0.30 -1.19
CA GLU A 101 -17.83 -0.52 -1.85
C GLU A 101 -17.16 0.25 -3.01
N ILE A 102 -15.86 0.52 -2.89
CA ILE A 102 -15.02 0.94 -4.01
C ILE A 102 -13.99 -0.16 -4.22
N ILE A 103 -14.40 -1.21 -4.95
CA ILE A 103 -13.47 -2.16 -5.55
C ILE A 103 -12.76 -1.42 -6.69
N LEU A 104 -11.64 -0.77 -6.37
CA LEU A 104 -10.88 0.02 -7.34
C LEU A 104 -10.01 -0.90 -8.21
N PHE A 105 -10.60 -1.48 -9.25
CA PHE A 105 -9.84 -2.03 -10.39
C PHE A 105 -9.26 -0.87 -11.21
N VAL A 106 -8.05 -0.42 -10.90
CA VAL A 106 -7.32 0.50 -11.78
C VAL A 106 -6.53 -0.32 -12.78
N SER A 107 -7.06 -0.49 -13.99
CA SER A 107 -6.31 -1.04 -15.13
C SER A 107 -5.38 0.02 -15.76
N CYS A 108 -4.25 -0.42 -16.34
CA CYS A 108 -3.19 0.47 -16.82
C CYS A 108 -3.51 0.85 -18.23
N SER A 109 -4.28 1.91 -18.39
CA SER A 109 -4.28 2.64 -19.64
C SER A 109 -4.17 4.11 -19.29
N ASN A 110 -2.96 4.61 -19.39
CA ASN A 110 -2.62 6.02 -19.31
C ASN A 110 -3.59 6.85 -20.17
N THR A 111 -4.58 7.52 -19.56
CA THR A 111 -5.02 8.86 -19.97
C THR A 111 -5.53 9.63 -18.75
N LYS A 112 -4.81 10.71 -18.41
CA LYS A 112 -5.34 11.95 -17.82
C LYS A 112 -6.08 11.86 -16.47
N GLY A 113 -5.35 12.17 -15.39
CA GLY A 113 -5.75 13.29 -14.52
C GLY A 113 -7.02 13.19 -13.66
N TYR A 114 -7.39 12.02 -13.11
CA TYR A 114 -8.53 11.92 -12.18
C TYR A 114 -8.22 11.13 -10.89
N LEU A 115 -7.11 11.43 -10.22
CA LEU A 115 -6.89 11.01 -8.82
C LEU A 115 -6.27 12.12 -7.95
N LYS A 116 -6.26 13.37 -8.43
CA LYS A 116 -5.78 14.52 -7.63
C LYS A 116 -6.79 15.00 -6.59
N THR A 117 -8.02 14.46 -6.56
CA THR A 117 -9.15 15.12 -5.88
C THR A 117 -9.65 14.41 -4.60
N ILE A 118 -9.31 13.14 -4.32
CA ILE A 118 -9.87 12.47 -3.13
C ILE A 118 -8.91 12.50 -1.92
N PHE A 119 -7.59 12.51 -2.13
CA PHE A 119 -6.64 12.56 -1.00
C PHE A 119 -6.27 13.99 -0.55
N GLN A 120 -6.51 15.01 -1.39
CA GLN A 120 -6.22 16.41 -1.04
C GLN A 120 -7.24 17.00 -0.03
N VAL A 121 -8.40 16.34 0.17
CA VAL A 121 -9.45 16.85 1.06
C VAL A 121 -9.29 16.36 2.51
N ALA A 122 -8.62 15.23 2.76
CA ALA A 122 -8.45 14.72 4.12
C ALA A 122 -7.30 15.38 4.91
N PHE A 123 -6.31 15.99 4.24
CA PHE A 123 -5.20 16.65 4.92
C PHE A 123 -5.45 18.15 5.20
N LEU A 124 -6.55 18.73 4.68
CA LEU A 124 -6.87 20.16 4.86
C LEU A 124 -7.97 20.42 5.91
N LEU A 125 -8.58 19.39 6.49
CA LEU A 125 -9.45 19.56 7.65
C LEU A 125 -8.66 19.25 8.93
N GLY A 126 -7.71 20.15 9.22
CA GLY A 126 -7.37 20.43 10.61
C GLY A 126 -8.62 20.98 11.28
N ALA A 127 -9.30 20.14 12.05
CA ALA A 127 -10.28 20.57 13.03
C ALA A 127 -9.75 20.08 14.38
N ASP A 128 -9.11 21.01 15.09
CA ASP A 128 -8.97 20.95 16.52
C ASP A 128 -10.35 20.65 17.13
N VAL A 129 -10.41 19.63 17.98
CA VAL A 129 -11.54 19.40 18.88
C VAL A 129 -11.04 19.58 20.30
N ASP A 130 -11.32 20.77 20.85
CA ASP A 130 -11.47 20.98 22.30
C ASP A 130 -12.58 20.05 22.86
#